data_AF-A0A9X9A3E1-F1
#
_entry.id   AF-A0A9X9A3E1-F1
#
_cell.length_a   1.000
_cell.length_b   1.000
_cell.length_c   1.000
_cell.angle_alpha   90.00
_cell.angle_beta   90.00
_cell.angle_gamma   90.00
#
_symmetry.space_group_name_H-M   'P 1'
#
loop_
_entity.id
_entity.type
_entity.pdbx_description
1 polymer ?
#
loop_
_entity_poly.entity_id
_entity_poly.type
_entity_poly.pdbx_seq_one_letter_code
_entity_poly.pdbx_strand_id
1 'polypeptide(L)' 'QNSFAKMNGSNVKSIGSTIIGGRPIVGWYYKWDASGHQQGTFEYQKTSINAPFNTMRTSIYIQ' A
#
# COMPACT_ATOMS: atom_id res chain seq x y z
N GLN A 1 -7.21 4.29 -11.68
CA GLN A 1 -6.33 4.55 -10.53
C GLN A 1 -5.07 3.72 -10.69
N ASN A 2 -3.89 4.33 -10.65
CA ASN A 2 -2.61 3.63 -10.84
C ASN A 2 -2.06 3.10 -9.51
N SER A 3 -2.91 2.48 -8.68
CA SER A 3 -2.51 2.00 -7.36
C SER A 3 -1.92 0.59 -7.45
N PHE A 4 -0.80 0.33 -6.78
CA PHE A 4 -0.23 -1.01 -6.67
C PHE A 4 0.48 -1.20 -5.32
N ALA A 5 0.59 -2.47 -4.93
CA ALA A 5 1.52 -2.94 -3.91
C ALA A 5 2.27 -4.13 -4.49
N LYS A 6 3.59 -4.10 -4.43
CA LYS A 6 4.46 -5.12 -5.01
C LYS A 6 5.56 -5.52 -4.02
N MET A 7 5.97 -6.78 -4.09
CA MET A 7 7.15 -7.30 -3.42
C MET A 7 8.06 -7.89 -4.49
N ASN A 8 9.30 -7.41 -4.59
CA ASN A 8 10.26 -7.80 -5.64
C ASN A 8 9.68 -7.73 -7.06
N GLY A 9 8.85 -6.70 -7.33
CA GLY A 9 8.21 -6.49 -8.63
C GLY A 9 6.91 -7.27 -8.86
N SER A 10 6.60 -8.28 -8.03
CA SER A 10 5.36 -9.08 -8.12
C SER A 10 4.25 -8.45 -7.28
N ASN A 11 3.02 -8.41 -7.81
CA ASN A 11 1.87 -7.89 -7.06
C ASN A 11 1.59 -8.77 -5.82
N VAL A 12 1.39 -8.13 -4.66
CA VAL A 12 0.99 -8.83 -3.43
C VAL A 12 -0.51 -8.72 -3.18
N LYS A 13 -1.05 -9.73 -2.50
CA LYS A 13 -2.49 -9.80 -2.21
C LYS A 13 -2.86 -8.81 -1.10
N SER A 14 -3.87 -7.97 -1.35
CA SER A 14 -4.49 -7.19 -0.29
C SER A 14 -5.27 -8.12 0.65
N ILE A 15 -5.03 -8.01 1.95
CA ILE A 15 -5.71 -8.80 2.98
C ILE A 15 -6.65 -7.95 3.86
N GLY A 16 -6.83 -6.67 3.51
CA GLY A 16 -7.84 -5.82 4.10
C GLY A 16 -7.33 -4.43 4.44
N SER A 17 -8.18 -3.68 5.14
CA SER A 17 -7.86 -2.37 5.66
C SER A 17 -8.46 -2.17 7.04
N THR A 18 -7.87 -1.25 7.81
CA THR A 18 -8.36 -0.89 9.13
C THR A 18 -8.47 0.64 9.21
N ILE A 19 -9.59 1.14 9.72
CA ILE A 19 -9.82 2.57 9.88
C ILE A 19 -8.85 3.14 10.92
N ILE A 20 -8.36 4.35 10.67
CA ILE A 20 -7.60 5.17 11.61
C ILE A 20 -8.50 6.31 12.10
N GLY A 21 -8.53 6.51 13.42
CA GLY A 21 -9.38 7.49 14.08
C GLY A 21 -10.78 6.95 14.40
N GLY A 22 -11.76 7.85 14.43
CA GLY A 22 -13.14 7.52 14.78
C GLY A 22 -14.11 8.47 14.11
N ARG A 23 -14.50 9.54 14.80
CA ARG A 23 -15.33 10.62 14.27
C ARG A 23 -14.61 11.97 14.43
N PRO A 24 -13.98 12.52 13.37
CA PRO A 24 -13.95 12.01 11.99
C PRO A 24 -13.01 10.80 11.79
N ILE A 25 -13.24 10.08 10.70
CA ILE A 25 -12.27 9.11 10.16
C ILE A 25 -11.12 9.92 9.55
N VAL A 26 -9.88 9.60 9.92
CA VAL A 26 -8.70 10.36 9.47
C VAL A 26 -7.78 9.55 8.56
N GLY A 27 -8.03 8.25 8.37
CA GLY A 27 -7.27 7.45 7.43
C GLY A 27 -7.58 5.96 7.46
N TRP A 28 -6.75 5.19 6.76
CA TRP A 28 -6.79 3.74 6.74
C TRP A 28 -5.38 3.16 6.76
N TYR A 29 -5.17 2.11 7.54
CA TYR A 29 -4.07 1.17 7.32
C TYR A 29 -4.48 0.19 6.23
N TYR A 30 -3.66 0.04 5.20
CA TYR A 30 -3.80 -1.00 4.19
C TYR A 30 -2.84 -2.14 4.51
N LYS A 31 -3.30 -3.38 4.36
CA LYS A 31 -2.54 -4.58 4.71
C LYS A 31 -2.38 -5.46 3.49
N TRP A 32 -1.16 -5.94 3.26
CA TRP A 32 -0.83 -6.86 2.18
C TRP A 32 -0.12 -8.09 2.72
N ASP A 33 -0.39 -9.24 2.11
CA ASP A 33 0.28 -10.50 2.39
C ASP A 33 1.52 -10.64 1.48
N ALA A 34 2.69 -10.58 2.12
CA ALA A 34 3.99 -10.79 1.49
C ALA A 34 4.66 -12.11 1.91
N SER A 35 3.92 -13.04 2.53
CA SER A 35 4.45 -14.29 3.11
C SER A 35 5.21 -15.20 2.13
N GLY A 36 5.02 -15.04 0.82
CA GLY A 36 5.79 -15.72 -0.22
C GLY A 36 7.20 -15.15 -0.46
N HIS A 37 7.61 -14.11 0.26
CA HIS A 37 8.90 -13.43 0.08
C HIS A 37 9.60 -13.26 1.43
N GLN A 38 10.71 -13.95 1.65
CA GLN A 38 11.50 -13.86 2.89
C GLN A 38 12.18 -12.50 3.06
N GLN A 39 12.59 -11.87 1.96
CA GLN A 39 13.29 -10.60 1.93
C GLN A 39 13.01 -9.87 0.60
N GLY A 40 13.29 -8.58 0.56
CA GLY A 40 13.24 -7.80 -0.68
C GLY A 40 12.64 -6.42 -0.55
N THR A 41 12.38 -5.80 -1.70
CA THR A 41 11.81 -4.45 -1.75
C THR A 41 10.30 -4.53 -1.88
N PHE A 42 9.61 -3.99 -0.88
CA PHE A 42 8.19 -3.68 -0.97
C PHE A 42 8.02 -2.28 -1.58
N GLU A 43 7.15 -2.17 -2.56
CA GLU A 43 6.83 -0.93 -3.25
C GLU A 43 5.33 -0.66 -3.20
N TYR A 44 4.97 0.58 -2.91
CA TYR A 44 3.58 1.02 -2.86
C TYR A 44 3.38 2.29 -3.67
N GLN A 45 2.28 2.34 -4.42
CA GLN A 45 1.84 3.53 -5.13
C GLN A 45 0.34 3.74 -4.94
N LYS A 46 -0.08 4.98 -4.76
CA LYS A 46 -1.50 5.36 -4.71
C LYS A 46 -1.74 6.73 -5.31
N THR A 47 -2.80 6.84 -6.09
CA THR A 47 -3.34 8.10 -6.60
C THR A 47 -4.38 8.66 -5.62
N SER A 48 -4.33 9.96 -5.33
CA SER A 48 -5.30 10.64 -4.48
C SER A 48 -6.71 10.56 -5.09
N ILE A 49 -7.70 10.29 -4.24
CA ILE A 49 -9.12 10.27 -4.64
C ILE A 49 -9.66 11.68 -4.92
N ASN A 50 -9.10 12.69 -4.25
CA ASN A 50 -9.52 14.10 -4.34
C ASN A 50 -8.66 14.90 -5.33
N ALA A 51 -7.51 14.34 -5.75
CA ALA A 51 -6.62 14.93 -6.74
C ALA A 51 -6.12 13.83 -7.69
N PRO A 52 -6.90 13.43 -8.71
CA PRO A 52 -6.61 12.28 -9.57
C PRO A 52 -5.28 12.33 -10.33
N PHE A 53 -4.64 13.50 -10.39
CA PHE A 53 -3.33 13.71 -11.00
C PHE A 53 -2.17 13.67 -9.99
N ASN A 54 -2.46 13.54 -8.69
CA ASN A 54 -1.46 13.43 -7.64
C ASN A 54 -1.28 11.95 -7.24
N THR A 55 -0.13 11.38 -7.59
CA THR A 55 0.25 10.00 -7.27
C THR A 55 1.47 9.98 -6.37
N MET A 56 1.34 9.33 -5.22
CA MET A 56 2.45 9.11 -4.29
C MET A 56 3.00 7.70 -4.45
N ARG A 57 4.33 7.57 -4.36
CA ARG A 57 5.05 6.30 -4.37
C ARG A 57 6.02 6.25 -3.19
N THR A 58 6.16 5.08 -2.59
CA THR A 58 7.15 4.80 -1.54
C THR A 58 7.66 3.37 -1.67
N SER A 59 8.80 3.09 -1.06
CA SER A 59 9.38 1.76 -0.98
C SER A 59 10.12 1.55 0.33
N ILE A 60 10.19 0.29 0.76
CA ILE A 60 10.97 -0.14 1.92
C ILE A 60 11.63 -1.47 1.60
N TYR A 61 12.89 -1.61 2.01
CA TYR A 61 13.61 -2.87 1.93
C TYR A 61 13.42 -3.65 3.23
N ILE A 62 13.01 -4.91 3.11
CA ILE A 62 12.74 -5.86 4.20
C ILE A 62 13.84 -6.92 4.17
N GLN A 63 14.52 -7.10 5.31
CA GLN A 63 15.58 -8.08 5.54
C GLN A 63 15.08 -9.23 6.40
#